data_AF-Q4WV58-F1
#
_entry.id   AF-Q4WV58-F1
#
_cell.length_a   1.000
_cell.length_b   1.000
_cell.length_c   1.000
_cell.angle_alpha   90.00
_cell.angle_beta   90.00
_cell.angle_gamma   90.00
#
_symmetry.space_group_name_H-M   'P 1'
#
loop_
_entity.id
_entity.type
_entity.pdbx_description
1 polymer ?
#
loop_
_entity_poly.entity_id
_entity_poly.type
_entity_poly.pdbx_seq_one_letter_code
_entity_poly.pdbx_strand_id
1 'polypeptide(L)'
;MPRPVVSASKTPLLPSPITPLDASSRDPFHSLPIVCSNEDLELIDCWTNKLTYWSGQNKYIKDQIFRSAMVHPLPFQAVVLAYCSRWKAHIHNLTDSRQVQTHVGQATRNIEMIRKGLMDIDRDNLAMALTGLSLQEERFGSQQKAREYADQAVQILRSQGGALRGVQVFLHYVLYVAISPHPTVDKVSQRWLVTFLRAAEEMMHKHSSAACLSSVPLRREAFQMDGILFPLLSSGPRPSQVPHTSRLYVVRDTPSQEICRTAALIYITTTLWDFQDSPSKLNRFLNHVITVVKQHQLDRHPACETLLWVLLEEGYDADMRDPERAWSTGELLKTHKQLRPDLQFQFNEILLSLLMLTPPVRGIDAFEEELNAVTPQIVEQL
;
A
#
# COMPACT_ATOMS: atom_id res chain seq x y z
N MET A 1 -13.49 -39.01 -64.67
CA MET A 1 -12.31 -38.14 -64.84
C MET A 1 -12.66 -37.04 -65.84
N PRO A 2 -12.40 -35.74 -65.62
CA PRO A 2 -11.98 -35.03 -64.39
C PRO A 2 -12.97 -33.93 -63.94
N ARG A 3 -12.84 -33.50 -62.67
CA ARG A 3 -13.54 -32.36 -62.03
C ARG A 3 -12.87 -31.03 -62.39
N PRO A 4 -13.60 -29.89 -62.44
CA PRO A 4 -12.98 -28.58 -62.56
C PRO A 4 -12.43 -28.11 -61.22
N VAL A 5 -11.24 -27.52 -61.29
CA VAL A 5 -10.42 -26.98 -60.21
C VAL A 5 -10.97 -25.62 -59.78
N VAL A 6 -11.29 -25.45 -58.49
CA VAL A 6 -11.58 -24.15 -57.89
C VAL A 6 -10.24 -23.46 -57.62
N SER A 7 -9.93 -22.42 -58.39
CA SER A 7 -8.79 -21.54 -58.15
C SER A 7 -9.18 -20.49 -57.11
N ALA A 8 -8.61 -20.58 -55.91
CA ALA A 8 -8.74 -19.56 -54.88
C ALA A 8 -7.77 -18.40 -55.17
N SER A 9 -8.30 -17.28 -55.63
CA SER A 9 -7.57 -16.02 -55.75
C SER A 9 -7.25 -15.46 -54.35
N LYS A 10 -5.96 -15.41 -54.00
CA LYS A 10 -5.46 -14.71 -52.81
C LYS A 10 -5.47 -13.20 -53.06
N THR A 11 -6.45 -12.50 -52.51
CA THR A 11 -6.42 -11.03 -52.39
C THR A 11 -5.63 -10.67 -51.13
N PRO A 12 -4.60 -9.81 -51.18
CA PRO A 12 -3.96 -9.32 -49.97
C PRO A 12 -4.93 -8.40 -49.22
N LEU A 13 -5.25 -8.74 -47.97
CA LEU A 13 -5.96 -7.86 -47.06
C LEU A 13 -5.08 -6.64 -46.77
N LEU A 14 -5.45 -5.49 -47.32
CA LEU A 14 -4.85 -4.19 -46.96
C LEU A 14 -5.20 -3.87 -45.50
N PRO A 15 -4.23 -3.54 -44.64
CA PRO A 15 -4.52 -3.08 -43.28
C PRO A 15 -5.23 -1.72 -43.33
N SER A 16 -6.30 -1.58 -42.53
CA SER A 16 -7.07 -0.35 -42.39
C SER A 16 -6.18 0.84 -41.98
N PRO A 17 -6.47 2.07 -42.44
CA PRO A 17 -5.66 3.24 -42.13
C PRO A 17 -5.73 3.58 -40.63
N ILE A 18 -4.56 3.76 -40.02
CA ILE A 18 -4.38 4.15 -38.63
C ILE A 18 -4.87 5.59 -38.47
N THR A 19 -5.96 5.79 -37.73
CA THR A 19 -6.45 7.13 -37.35
C THR A 19 -5.59 7.75 -36.25
N PRO A 20 -5.46 9.09 -36.17
CA PRO A 20 -4.63 9.77 -35.18
C PRO A 20 -5.00 9.49 -33.70
N LEU A 21 -6.24 9.06 -33.42
CA LEU A 21 -6.62 8.56 -32.08
C LEU A 21 -5.93 7.23 -31.72
N ASP A 22 -5.70 6.39 -32.73
CA ASP A 22 -5.07 5.06 -32.62
C ASP A 22 -3.55 5.17 -32.42
N ALA A 23 -2.97 6.33 -32.77
CA ALA A 23 -1.56 6.66 -32.53
C ALA A 23 -1.28 7.12 -31.09
N SER A 24 -2.30 7.53 -30.32
CA SER A 24 -2.14 7.93 -28.92
C SER A 24 -2.20 6.77 -27.92
N SER A 25 -2.77 5.63 -28.33
CA SER A 25 -2.93 4.43 -27.49
C SER A 25 -1.83 3.38 -27.68
N ARG A 26 -1.03 3.50 -28.75
CA ARG A 26 0.08 2.60 -29.06
C ARG A 26 1.36 3.27 -28.61
N ASP A 27 2.13 2.61 -27.73
CA ASP A 27 3.45 3.02 -27.25
C ASP A 27 4.35 3.47 -28.42
N PRO A 28 4.37 4.78 -28.74
CA PRO A 28 4.87 5.25 -30.03
C PRO A 28 6.40 5.32 -30.05
N PHE A 29 7.01 5.16 -28.88
CA PHE A 29 8.45 5.20 -28.66
C PHE A 29 9.04 3.84 -28.29
N HIS A 30 8.24 2.75 -28.32
CA HIS A 30 8.67 1.42 -27.89
C HIS A 30 9.34 1.44 -26.51
N SER A 31 8.75 2.20 -25.59
CA SER A 31 9.24 2.43 -24.23
C SER A 31 8.80 1.34 -23.24
N LEU A 32 7.85 0.48 -23.61
CA LEU A 32 7.39 -0.63 -22.77
C LEU A 32 8.44 -1.75 -22.71
N PRO A 33 8.63 -2.39 -21.53
CA PRO A 33 9.64 -3.43 -21.37
C PRO A 33 9.31 -4.74 -22.10
N ILE A 34 8.10 -4.87 -22.65
CA ILE A 34 7.63 -6.04 -23.39
C ILE A 34 6.88 -5.61 -24.64
N VAL A 35 6.88 -6.48 -25.65
CA VAL A 35 6.06 -6.30 -26.85
C VAL A 35 4.60 -6.55 -26.49
N CYS A 36 3.81 -5.49 -26.46
CA CYS A 36 2.41 -5.53 -26.08
C CYS A 36 1.49 -5.82 -27.28
N SER A 37 0.56 -6.74 -27.09
CA SER A 37 -0.62 -6.90 -27.92
C SER A 37 -1.68 -5.83 -27.60
N ASN A 38 -2.73 -5.72 -28.43
CA ASN A 38 -3.85 -4.83 -28.13
C ASN A 38 -4.53 -5.17 -26.79
N GLU A 39 -4.59 -6.46 -26.44
CA GLU A 39 -5.11 -6.92 -25.16
C GLU A 39 -4.25 -6.42 -23.98
N ASP A 40 -2.92 -6.39 -24.14
CA ASP A 40 -2.00 -5.88 -23.12
C ASP A 40 -2.16 -4.36 -22.93
N LEU A 41 -2.36 -3.62 -24.03
CA LEU A 41 -2.62 -2.18 -23.99
C LEU A 41 -3.92 -1.87 -23.23
N GLU A 42 -4.96 -2.70 -23.36
CA GLU A 42 -6.17 -2.57 -22.53
C GLU A 42 -5.89 -2.78 -21.05
N LEU A 43 -5.02 -3.73 -20.68
CA LEU A 43 -4.64 -3.97 -19.29
C LEU A 43 -3.82 -2.80 -18.72
N ILE A 44 -2.97 -2.18 -19.55
CA ILE A 44 -2.24 -0.96 -19.19
C ILE A 44 -3.19 0.23 -19.00
N ASP A 45 -4.20 0.38 -19.86
CA ASP A 45 -5.28 1.37 -19.66
C ASP A 45 -6.08 1.09 -18.39
N CYS A 46 -6.34 -0.19 -18.09
CA CYS A 46 -6.97 -0.59 -16.83
C CYS A 46 -6.14 -0.13 -15.64
N TRP A 47 -4.82 -0.32 -15.66
CA TRP A 47 -3.93 0.18 -14.62
C TRP A 47 -4.01 1.69 -14.53
N THR A 48 -3.72 2.41 -15.61
CA THR A 48 -3.53 3.87 -15.58
C THR A 48 -4.83 4.63 -15.29
N ASN A 49 -5.95 4.25 -15.92
CA ASN A 49 -7.15 5.08 -15.96
C ASN A 49 -8.36 4.51 -15.21
N LYS A 50 -8.52 3.18 -15.16
CA LYS A 50 -9.76 2.56 -14.64
C LYS A 50 -9.63 2.13 -13.19
N LEU A 51 -8.62 1.35 -12.85
CA LEU A 51 -8.38 0.82 -11.50
C LEU A 51 -8.37 1.95 -10.46
N THR A 52 -9.32 1.90 -9.53
CA THR A 52 -9.57 2.97 -8.56
C THR A 52 -9.70 2.39 -7.15
N TYR A 53 -9.35 3.17 -6.13
CA TYR A 53 -9.57 2.84 -4.72
C TYR A 53 -10.80 3.58 -4.19
N TRP A 54 -11.30 3.21 -3.01
CA TRP A 54 -12.43 3.91 -2.40
C TRP A 54 -12.15 5.41 -2.18
N SER A 55 -10.89 5.76 -1.88
CA SER A 55 -10.39 7.14 -1.75
C SER A 55 -10.19 7.87 -3.08
N GLY A 56 -10.29 7.19 -4.22
CA GLY A 56 -10.10 7.76 -5.55
C GLY A 56 -8.96 7.11 -6.35
N GLN A 57 -8.48 7.84 -7.36
CA GLN A 57 -7.53 7.30 -8.34
C GLN A 57 -6.15 6.99 -7.78
N ASN A 58 -5.69 7.68 -6.72
CA ASN A 58 -4.34 7.48 -6.15
C ASN A 58 -3.23 7.50 -7.22
N LYS A 59 -3.31 8.48 -8.15
CA LYS A 59 -2.43 8.56 -9.33
C LYS A 59 -0.94 8.47 -8.97
N TYR A 60 -0.52 9.19 -7.94
CA TYR A 60 0.88 9.21 -7.51
C TYR A 60 1.42 7.80 -7.22
N ILE A 61 0.71 7.01 -6.39
CA ILE A 61 1.10 5.63 -6.07
C ILE A 61 1.18 4.78 -7.34
N LYS A 62 0.13 4.84 -8.17
CA LYS A 62 0.04 4.04 -9.39
C LYS A 62 1.17 4.38 -10.36
N ASP A 63 1.53 5.66 -10.48
CA ASP A 63 2.61 6.13 -11.33
C ASP A 63 3.99 5.68 -10.81
N GLN A 64 4.20 5.72 -9.49
CA GLN A 64 5.46 5.24 -8.89
C GLN A 64 5.64 3.73 -9.06
N ILE A 65 4.58 2.95 -8.81
CA ILE A 65 4.58 1.50 -9.02
C ILE A 65 4.78 1.17 -10.50
N PHE A 66 4.07 1.85 -11.40
CA PHE A 66 4.20 1.64 -12.84
C PHE A 66 5.62 1.95 -13.32
N ARG A 67 6.19 3.09 -12.94
CA ARG A 67 7.58 3.47 -13.28
C ARG A 67 8.59 2.46 -12.74
N SER A 68 8.39 1.95 -11.52
CA SER A 68 9.26 0.93 -10.94
C SER A 68 9.14 -0.41 -11.67
N ALA A 69 7.93 -0.80 -12.09
CA ALA A 69 7.69 -2.03 -12.83
C ALA A 69 8.19 -1.98 -14.28
N MET A 70 8.23 -0.78 -14.89
CA MET A 70 8.73 -0.60 -16.26
C MET A 70 10.22 -0.90 -16.44
N VAL A 71 10.99 -0.98 -15.36
CA VAL A 71 12.44 -1.24 -15.42
C VAL A 71 12.77 -2.61 -16.00
N HIS A 72 11.90 -3.61 -15.82
CA HIS A 72 12.18 -4.96 -16.27
C HIS A 72 10.89 -5.72 -16.68
N PRO A 73 10.95 -6.61 -17.69
CA PRO A 73 9.80 -7.39 -18.18
C PRO A 73 9.04 -8.14 -17.08
N LEU A 74 9.75 -8.77 -16.14
CA LEU A 74 9.14 -9.61 -15.10
C LEU A 74 8.26 -8.80 -14.10
N PRO A 75 8.77 -7.73 -13.46
CA PRO A 75 7.92 -6.81 -12.69
C PRO A 75 6.73 -6.28 -13.48
N PHE A 76 6.93 -5.80 -14.70
CA PHE A 76 5.84 -5.27 -15.52
C PHE A 76 4.74 -6.31 -15.76
N GLN A 77 5.16 -7.54 -16.09
CA GLN A 77 4.28 -8.68 -16.25
C GLN A 77 3.48 -8.99 -14.97
N ALA A 78 4.13 -9.03 -13.81
CA ALA A 78 3.53 -9.44 -12.54
C ALA A 78 2.66 -8.34 -11.91
N VAL A 79 3.15 -7.09 -11.93
CA VAL A 79 2.56 -5.96 -11.19
C VAL A 79 1.50 -5.24 -12.01
N VAL A 80 1.69 -5.12 -13.33
CA VAL A 80 0.77 -4.39 -14.21
C VAL A 80 -0.16 -5.37 -14.91
N LEU A 81 0.36 -6.23 -15.79
CA LEU A 81 -0.48 -7.06 -16.65
C LEU A 81 -1.23 -8.15 -15.88
N ALA A 82 -0.55 -8.95 -15.06
CA ALA A 82 -1.17 -10.01 -14.29
C ALA A 82 -2.18 -9.46 -13.28
N TYR A 83 -1.80 -8.43 -12.52
CA TYR A 83 -2.71 -7.75 -11.59
C TYR A 83 -3.97 -7.23 -12.30
N CYS A 84 -3.82 -6.47 -13.39
CA CYS A 84 -4.96 -5.90 -14.11
C CYS A 84 -5.82 -6.97 -14.79
N SER A 85 -5.23 -8.08 -15.26
CA SER A 85 -6.00 -9.20 -15.82
C SER A 85 -6.91 -9.83 -14.75
N ARG A 86 -6.39 -10.02 -13.52
CA ARG A 86 -7.17 -10.55 -12.39
C ARG A 86 -8.24 -9.58 -11.93
N TRP A 87 -7.87 -8.31 -11.78
CA TRP A 87 -8.84 -7.28 -11.41
C TRP A 87 -9.95 -7.15 -12.46
N LYS A 88 -9.62 -7.15 -13.76
CA LYS A 88 -10.59 -7.09 -14.86
C LYS A 88 -11.52 -8.31 -14.85
N ALA A 89 -10.99 -9.51 -14.64
CA ALA A 89 -11.82 -10.71 -14.47
C ALA A 89 -12.77 -10.55 -13.27
N HIS A 90 -12.25 -10.07 -12.14
CA HIS A 90 -13.01 -9.91 -10.90
C HIS A 90 -14.17 -8.90 -11.02
N ILE A 91 -13.98 -7.75 -11.69
CA ILE A 91 -15.08 -6.77 -11.91
C ILE A 91 -16.20 -7.34 -12.79
N HIS A 92 -15.90 -8.35 -13.60
CA HIS A 92 -16.87 -9.10 -14.40
C HIS A 92 -17.38 -10.38 -13.71
N ASN A 93 -17.09 -10.55 -12.42
CA ASN A 93 -17.41 -11.73 -11.61
C ASN A 93 -16.85 -13.04 -12.17
N LEU A 94 -15.68 -12.98 -12.83
CA LEU A 94 -14.93 -14.14 -13.31
C LEU A 94 -13.74 -14.39 -12.37
N THR A 95 -13.52 -15.65 -12.02
CA THR A 95 -12.36 -16.07 -11.22
C THR A 95 -11.11 -16.31 -12.07
N ASP A 96 -11.30 -16.58 -13.36
CA ASP A 96 -10.24 -16.87 -14.30
C ASP A 96 -10.59 -16.37 -15.71
N SER A 97 -9.57 -16.16 -16.53
CA SER A 97 -9.71 -15.82 -17.95
C SER A 97 -8.45 -16.21 -18.70
N ARG A 98 -8.52 -16.27 -20.04
CA ARG A 98 -7.34 -16.52 -20.88
C ARG A 98 -6.20 -15.53 -20.59
N GLN A 99 -6.54 -14.26 -20.35
CA GLN A 99 -5.56 -13.22 -19.99
C GLN A 99 -4.92 -13.51 -18.62
N VAL A 100 -5.72 -13.90 -17.61
CA VAL A 100 -5.21 -14.28 -16.29
C VAL A 100 -4.26 -15.48 -16.39
N GLN A 101 -4.67 -16.55 -17.05
CA GLN A 101 -3.84 -17.75 -17.26
C GLN A 101 -2.52 -17.41 -17.96
N THR A 102 -2.58 -16.55 -18.98
CA THR A 102 -1.40 -16.13 -19.74
C THR A 102 -0.47 -15.32 -18.86
N HIS A 103 -0.95 -14.26 -18.21
CA HIS A 103 -0.08 -13.33 -17.52
C HIS A 103 0.47 -13.86 -16.21
N VAL A 104 -0.39 -14.49 -15.40
CA VAL A 104 0.00 -15.14 -14.15
C VAL A 104 0.89 -16.36 -14.46
N GLY A 105 0.55 -17.16 -15.48
CA GLY A 105 1.34 -18.30 -15.92
C GLY A 105 2.74 -17.92 -16.39
N GLN A 106 2.89 -16.83 -17.15
CA GLN A 106 4.20 -16.31 -17.56
C GLN A 106 5.02 -15.81 -16.37
N ALA A 107 4.43 -15.00 -15.47
CA ALA A 107 5.15 -14.48 -14.30
C ALA A 107 5.63 -15.60 -13.38
N THR A 108 4.75 -16.56 -13.06
CA THR A 108 5.06 -17.71 -12.21
C THR A 108 6.11 -18.63 -12.83
N ARG A 109 6.02 -18.91 -14.13
CA ARG A 109 7.03 -19.69 -14.86
C ARG A 109 8.40 -19.01 -14.82
N ASN A 110 8.46 -17.69 -15.01
CA ASN A 110 9.70 -16.94 -14.98
C ASN A 110 10.37 -16.99 -13.61
N ILE A 111 9.59 -16.82 -12.52
CA ILE A 111 10.10 -16.98 -11.15
C ILE A 111 10.62 -18.39 -10.90
N GLU A 112 9.94 -19.41 -11.41
CA GLU A 112 10.40 -20.79 -11.27
C GLU A 112 11.72 -21.05 -12.01
N MET A 113 11.90 -20.45 -13.20
CA MET A 113 13.17 -20.52 -13.93
C MET A 113 14.30 -19.83 -13.15
N ILE A 114 14.04 -18.66 -12.56
CA ILE A 114 15.01 -17.97 -11.70
C ILE A 114 15.38 -18.83 -10.49
N ARG A 115 14.39 -19.43 -9.83
CA ARG A 115 14.61 -20.31 -8.67
C ARG A 115 15.48 -21.53 -9.01
N LYS A 116 15.36 -22.05 -10.23
CA LYS A 116 16.20 -23.15 -10.74
C LYS A 116 17.58 -22.69 -11.24
N GLY A 117 17.89 -21.40 -11.18
CA GLY A 117 19.13 -20.83 -11.73
C GLY A 117 19.19 -20.84 -13.26
N LEU A 118 18.04 -20.97 -13.93
CA LEU A 118 17.95 -21.02 -15.40
C LEU A 118 17.78 -19.64 -16.04
N MET A 119 17.53 -18.61 -15.23
CA MET A 119 17.40 -17.23 -15.67
C MET A 119 17.96 -16.33 -14.58
N ASP A 120 18.83 -15.40 -14.98
CA ASP A 120 19.38 -14.40 -14.07
C ASP A 120 18.45 -13.18 -13.99
N ILE A 121 18.40 -12.56 -12.82
CA ILE A 121 17.64 -11.34 -12.61
C ILE A 121 18.24 -10.56 -11.44
N ASP A 122 18.23 -9.25 -11.58
CA ASP A 122 18.49 -8.36 -10.46
C ASP A 122 17.48 -8.60 -9.31
N ARG A 123 17.99 -8.53 -8.07
CA ARG A 123 17.24 -8.90 -6.88
C ARG A 123 16.07 -7.95 -6.61
N ASP A 124 16.21 -6.66 -6.90
CA ASP A 124 15.14 -5.68 -6.70
C ASP A 124 14.00 -5.93 -7.69
N ASN A 125 14.32 -6.27 -8.93
CA ASN A 125 13.30 -6.69 -9.91
C ASN A 125 12.60 -7.98 -9.49
N LEU A 126 13.31 -8.97 -8.94
CA LEU A 126 12.68 -10.17 -8.40
C LEU A 126 11.76 -9.84 -7.21
N ALA A 127 12.22 -9.02 -6.27
CA ALA A 127 11.42 -8.59 -5.12
C ALA A 127 10.17 -7.81 -5.53
N MET A 128 10.28 -6.91 -6.52
CA MET A 128 9.15 -6.17 -7.08
C MET A 128 8.09 -7.10 -7.67
N ALA A 129 8.52 -8.11 -8.45
CA ALA A 129 7.62 -9.09 -9.04
C ALA A 129 6.93 -9.95 -7.97
N LEU A 130 7.68 -10.47 -7.00
CA LEU A 130 7.16 -11.24 -5.87
C LEU A 130 6.16 -10.42 -5.04
N THR A 131 6.46 -9.14 -4.79
CA THR A 131 5.57 -8.20 -4.10
C THR A 131 4.25 -8.02 -4.86
N GLY A 132 4.31 -7.84 -6.19
CA GLY A 132 3.13 -7.77 -7.05
C GLY A 132 2.29 -9.04 -7.01
N LEU A 133 2.94 -10.20 -7.09
CA LEU A 133 2.28 -11.51 -6.99
C LEU A 133 1.62 -11.73 -5.61
N SER A 134 2.29 -11.28 -4.54
CA SER A 134 1.73 -11.32 -3.19
C SER A 134 0.42 -10.54 -3.13
N LEU A 135 0.42 -9.28 -3.59
CA LEU A 135 -0.76 -8.41 -3.56
C LEU A 135 -1.95 -8.99 -4.35
N GLN A 136 -1.71 -9.59 -5.53
CA GLN A 136 -2.80 -10.18 -6.31
C GLN A 136 -3.32 -11.50 -5.73
N GLU A 137 -2.48 -12.30 -5.05
CA GLU A 137 -2.93 -13.51 -4.36
C GLU A 137 -3.74 -13.12 -3.12
N GLU A 138 -3.33 -12.06 -2.44
CA GLU A 138 -4.04 -11.51 -1.29
C GLU A 138 -5.46 -11.05 -1.64
N ARG A 139 -5.62 -10.40 -2.80
CA ARG A 139 -6.91 -9.83 -3.23
C ARG A 139 -7.80 -10.80 -3.99
N PHE A 140 -7.21 -11.71 -4.76
CA PHE A 140 -7.96 -12.51 -5.75
C PHE A 140 -7.68 -14.02 -5.67
N GLY A 141 -6.79 -14.46 -4.79
CA GLY A 141 -6.26 -15.82 -4.80
C GLY A 141 -6.09 -16.41 -3.39
N SER A 142 -4.93 -17.03 -3.16
CA SER A 142 -4.65 -17.76 -1.92
C SER A 142 -3.81 -16.95 -0.95
N GLN A 143 -4.34 -16.74 0.27
CA GLN A 143 -3.59 -16.13 1.38
C GLN A 143 -2.29 -16.89 1.73
N GLN A 144 -2.22 -18.20 1.45
CA GLN A 144 -0.98 -18.96 1.64
C GLN A 144 0.09 -18.54 0.62
N LYS A 145 -0.26 -18.47 -0.65
CA LYS A 145 0.66 -18.02 -1.71
C LYS A 145 1.05 -16.56 -1.55
N ALA A 146 0.10 -15.72 -1.13
CA ALA A 146 0.36 -14.31 -0.85
C ALA A 146 1.49 -14.15 0.19
N ARG A 147 1.42 -14.93 1.29
CA ARG A 147 2.46 -14.98 2.32
C ARG A 147 3.78 -15.53 1.79
N GLU A 148 3.77 -16.65 1.06
CA GLU A 148 4.98 -17.22 0.48
C GLU A 148 5.73 -16.23 -0.42
N TYR A 149 5.02 -15.47 -1.26
CA TYR A 149 5.63 -14.44 -2.09
C TYR A 149 6.13 -13.24 -1.29
N ALA A 150 5.36 -12.79 -0.28
CA ALA A 150 5.76 -11.70 0.60
C ALA A 150 7.04 -12.07 1.38
N ASP A 151 7.09 -13.25 1.99
CA ASP A 151 8.23 -13.71 2.79
C ASP A 151 9.51 -13.79 1.94
N GLN A 152 9.39 -14.26 0.70
CA GLN A 152 10.52 -14.26 -0.25
C GLN A 152 10.98 -12.84 -0.59
N ALA A 153 10.06 -11.91 -0.86
CA ALA A 153 10.41 -10.52 -1.12
C ALA A 153 11.08 -9.85 0.11
N VAL A 154 10.58 -10.13 1.32
CA VAL A 154 11.18 -9.67 2.57
C VAL A 154 12.61 -10.20 2.72
N GLN A 155 12.83 -11.51 2.51
CA GLN A 155 14.18 -12.09 2.60
C GLN A 155 15.16 -11.42 1.62
N ILE A 156 14.71 -11.14 0.40
CA ILE A 156 15.53 -10.48 -0.62
C ILE A 156 15.88 -9.04 -0.21
N LEU A 157 14.92 -8.26 0.28
CA LEU A 157 15.15 -6.85 0.60
C LEU A 157 15.84 -6.65 1.96
N ARG A 158 15.60 -7.52 2.95
CA ARG A 158 16.27 -7.48 4.26
C ARG A 158 17.74 -7.88 4.19
N SER A 159 18.10 -8.76 3.24
CA SER A 159 19.49 -9.18 3.05
C SER A 159 20.33 -8.18 2.25
N GLN A 160 19.74 -7.10 1.76
CA GLN A 160 20.41 -6.07 0.98
C GLN A 160 20.61 -4.77 1.75
N GLY A 161 21.81 -4.22 1.71
CA GLY A 161 22.03 -2.80 1.98
C GLY A 161 21.79 -1.99 0.71
N GLY A 162 20.75 -1.14 0.68
CA GLY A 162 20.57 -0.14 -0.38
C GLY A 162 19.65 -0.51 -1.55
N ALA A 163 18.66 -1.39 -1.36
CA ALA A 163 17.67 -1.67 -2.40
C ALA A 163 16.94 -0.42 -2.91
N LEU A 164 16.46 -0.48 -4.17
CA LEU A 164 15.71 0.59 -4.81
C LEU A 164 14.52 1.00 -3.94
N ARG A 165 14.50 2.29 -3.56
CA ARG A 165 13.50 2.86 -2.66
C ARG A 165 12.07 2.57 -3.08
N GLY A 166 11.75 2.68 -4.38
CA GLY A 166 10.42 2.39 -4.90
C GLY A 166 9.98 0.94 -4.66
N VAL A 167 10.90 -0.02 -4.72
CA VAL A 167 10.63 -1.44 -4.48
C VAL A 167 10.39 -1.70 -3.00
N GLN A 168 11.20 -1.10 -2.12
CA GLN A 168 10.99 -1.19 -0.66
C GLN A 168 9.66 -0.58 -0.23
N VAL A 169 9.34 0.62 -0.72
CA VAL A 169 8.07 1.31 -0.43
C VAL A 169 6.89 0.46 -0.89
N PHE A 170 6.97 -0.13 -2.08
CA PHE A 170 5.91 -1.01 -2.57
C PHE A 170 5.74 -2.25 -1.70
N LEU A 171 6.84 -2.91 -1.28
CA LEU A 171 6.77 -4.04 -0.36
C LEU A 171 6.10 -3.66 0.96
N HIS A 172 6.54 -2.58 1.60
CA HIS A 172 5.92 -2.11 2.84
C HIS A 172 4.43 -1.81 2.68
N TYR A 173 4.05 -1.12 1.61
CA TYR A 173 2.64 -0.86 1.32
C TYR A 173 1.85 -2.17 1.22
N VAL A 174 2.35 -3.17 0.47
CA VAL A 174 1.69 -4.47 0.32
C VAL A 174 1.57 -5.21 1.64
N LEU A 175 2.65 -5.27 2.43
CA LEU A 175 2.65 -5.89 3.76
C LEU A 175 1.63 -5.22 4.69
N TYR A 176 1.49 -3.90 4.61
CA TYR A 176 0.58 -3.16 5.47
C TYR A 176 -0.87 -3.45 5.11
N VAL A 177 -1.23 -3.51 3.82
CA VAL A 177 -2.61 -3.74 3.38
C VAL A 177 -3.03 -5.21 3.36
N ALA A 178 -2.09 -6.16 3.48
CA ALA A 178 -2.38 -7.61 3.47
C ALA A 178 -3.20 -8.07 4.68
N ILE A 179 -4.22 -8.91 4.51
CA ILE A 179 -5.11 -9.37 5.58
C ILE A 179 -4.31 -10.15 6.64
N SER A 180 -4.66 -9.94 7.91
CA SER A 180 -4.05 -10.70 9.01
C SER A 180 -4.69 -12.09 9.12
N PRO A 181 -3.92 -13.20 9.08
CA PRO A 181 -4.46 -14.56 9.12
C PRO A 181 -4.86 -15.03 10.53
N HIS A 182 -4.52 -14.29 11.59
CA HIS A 182 -4.73 -14.71 12.98
C HIS A 182 -5.61 -13.72 13.73
N PRO A 183 -6.77 -14.14 14.28
CA PRO A 183 -7.68 -13.24 14.99
C PRO A 183 -7.30 -13.04 16.47
N THR A 184 -6.23 -13.67 16.96
CA THR A 184 -5.86 -13.64 18.38
C THR A 184 -4.49 -13.00 18.56
N VAL A 185 -4.46 -11.90 19.32
CA VAL A 185 -3.23 -11.25 19.74
C VAL A 185 -2.66 -11.98 20.95
N ASP A 186 -1.41 -12.43 20.88
CA ASP A 186 -0.72 -13.03 22.03
C ASP A 186 -0.37 -11.97 23.10
N LYS A 187 -0.08 -12.41 24.33
CA LYS A 187 0.18 -11.49 25.46
C LYS A 187 1.40 -10.58 25.27
N VAL A 188 2.41 -11.01 24.53
CA VAL A 188 3.59 -10.17 24.25
C VAL A 188 3.20 -9.04 23.30
N SER A 189 2.48 -9.39 22.23
CA SER A 189 1.93 -8.44 21.27
C SER A 189 0.95 -7.45 21.92
N GLN A 190 0.09 -7.90 22.85
CA GLN A 190 -0.81 -7.02 23.61
C GLN A 190 -0.03 -5.98 24.42
N ARG A 191 0.99 -6.41 25.18
CA ARG A 191 1.84 -5.50 25.95
C ARG A 191 2.55 -4.49 25.06
N TRP A 192 2.98 -4.91 23.87
CA TRP A 192 3.67 -4.02 22.96
C TRP A 192 2.79 -2.86 22.47
N LEU A 193 1.52 -3.12 22.15
CA LEU A 193 0.54 -2.07 21.83
C LEU A 193 0.39 -1.06 22.97
N VAL A 194 0.23 -1.56 24.21
CA VAL A 194 0.08 -0.70 25.39
C VAL A 194 1.34 0.14 25.61
N THR A 195 2.52 -0.47 25.58
CA THR A 195 3.80 0.23 25.72
C THR A 195 3.95 1.33 24.66
N PHE A 196 3.55 1.06 23.42
CA PHE A 196 3.58 2.07 22.36
C PHE A 196 2.67 3.27 22.68
N LEU A 197 1.44 3.01 23.16
CA LEU A 197 0.53 4.08 23.58
C LEU A 197 1.09 4.89 24.76
N ARG A 198 1.73 4.24 25.73
CA ARG A 198 2.35 4.91 26.89
C ARG A 198 3.52 5.79 26.48
N ALA A 199 4.36 5.31 25.57
CA ALA A 199 5.41 6.14 24.98
C ALA A 199 4.80 7.35 24.25
N ALA A 200 3.74 7.15 23.46
CA ALA A 200 3.06 8.26 22.80
C ALA A 200 2.48 9.30 23.81
N GLU A 201 1.99 8.85 24.97
CA GLU A 201 1.49 9.69 26.05
C GLU A 201 2.61 10.49 26.74
N GLU A 202 3.76 9.85 27.03
CA GLU A 202 4.93 10.55 27.56
C GLU A 202 5.43 11.63 26.58
N MET A 203 5.51 11.30 25.28
CA MET A 203 5.87 12.25 24.24
C MET A 203 4.86 13.40 24.16
N MET A 204 3.56 13.11 24.28
CA MET A 204 2.53 14.15 24.31
C MET A 204 2.83 15.16 25.43
N HIS A 205 3.08 14.69 26.66
CA HIS A 205 3.39 15.58 27.78
C HIS A 205 4.63 16.45 27.53
N LYS A 206 5.69 15.87 26.98
CA LYS A 206 6.91 16.60 26.62
C LYS A 206 6.64 17.68 25.56
N HIS A 207 5.89 17.32 24.51
CA HIS A 207 5.56 18.20 23.40
C HIS A 207 4.52 19.28 23.76
N SER A 208 3.71 19.07 24.80
CA SER A 208 2.79 20.09 25.33
C SER A 208 3.49 21.23 26.08
N SER A 209 4.78 21.11 26.38
CA SER A 209 5.53 22.17 27.07
C SER A 209 5.57 23.47 26.25
N ALA A 210 5.48 24.62 26.94
CA ALA A 210 5.52 25.93 26.30
C ALA A 210 6.83 26.15 25.50
N ALA A 211 7.95 25.60 25.97
CA ALA A 211 9.24 25.66 25.29
C ALA A 211 9.20 24.93 23.94
N CYS A 212 8.65 23.71 23.91
CA CYS A 212 8.50 22.94 22.67
C CYS A 212 7.57 23.66 21.68
N LEU A 213 6.39 24.08 22.14
CA LEU A 213 5.38 24.71 21.27
C LEU A 213 5.80 26.08 20.73
N SER A 214 6.64 26.81 21.48
CA SER A 214 7.23 28.06 20.98
C SER A 214 8.28 27.80 19.90
N SER A 215 9.02 26.70 20.02
CA SER A 215 10.07 26.30 19.08
C SER A 215 9.52 25.61 17.82
N VAL A 216 8.40 24.89 17.96
CA VAL A 216 7.74 24.12 16.89
C VAL A 216 6.23 24.42 16.88
N PRO A 217 5.80 25.61 16.39
CA PRO A 217 4.38 25.99 16.40
C PRO A 217 3.47 24.99 15.66
N LEU A 218 3.97 24.42 14.56
CA LEU A 218 3.25 23.41 13.78
C LEU A 218 2.87 22.18 14.59
N ARG A 219 3.60 21.85 15.67
CA ARG A 219 3.24 20.74 16.56
C ARG A 219 1.89 20.96 17.21
N ARG A 220 1.52 22.22 17.50
CA ARG A 220 0.21 22.57 18.05
C ARG A 220 -0.88 22.43 17.01
N GLU A 221 -0.64 22.86 15.77
CA GLU A 221 -1.69 23.12 14.77
C GLU A 221 -1.95 21.93 13.84
N ALA A 222 -0.93 21.17 13.47
CA ALA A 222 -1.00 20.23 12.34
C ALA A 222 -2.10 19.15 12.48
N PHE A 223 -2.36 18.73 13.71
CA PHE A 223 -3.27 17.63 14.05
C PHE A 223 -4.63 18.07 14.58
N GLN A 224 -4.83 19.37 14.83
CA GLN A 224 -6.09 19.88 15.38
C GLN A 224 -7.26 19.63 14.41
N MET A 225 -8.50 19.74 14.91
CA MET A 225 -9.71 19.51 14.10
C MET A 225 -9.76 20.35 12.80
N ASP A 226 -9.22 21.56 12.84
CA ASP A 226 -9.07 22.49 11.72
C ASP A 226 -7.73 22.36 10.97
N GLY A 227 -6.85 21.50 11.49
CA GLY A 227 -5.54 21.17 10.93
C GLY A 227 -5.63 20.26 9.70
N ILE A 228 -4.62 20.37 8.84
CA ILE A 228 -4.60 19.70 7.53
C ILE A 228 -4.46 18.17 7.61
N LEU A 229 -3.90 17.64 8.71
CA LEU A 229 -3.71 16.20 8.88
C LEU A 229 -4.93 15.52 9.50
N PHE A 230 -5.80 16.27 10.18
CA PHE A 230 -6.95 15.70 10.87
C PHE A 230 -7.91 14.97 9.90
N PRO A 231 -8.28 15.51 8.72
CA PRO A 231 -9.08 14.79 7.73
C PRO A 231 -8.42 13.56 7.11
N LEU A 232 -7.13 13.29 7.36
CA LEU A 232 -6.49 12.06 6.91
C LEU A 232 -6.44 11.02 8.03
N LEU A 233 -6.21 11.50 9.25
CA LEU A 233 -5.89 10.68 10.43
C LEU A 233 -7.10 10.40 11.32
N SER A 234 -8.17 11.19 11.24
CA SER A 234 -9.37 10.97 12.05
C SER A 234 -10.16 9.74 11.58
N SER A 235 -10.61 8.96 12.56
CA SER A 235 -11.48 7.81 12.35
C SER A 235 -12.87 8.26 11.87
N GLY A 236 -13.63 7.32 11.30
CA GLY A 236 -15.01 7.52 10.90
C GLY A 236 -15.28 7.25 9.42
N PRO A 237 -16.57 7.10 9.05
CA PRO A 237 -16.96 6.80 7.68
C PRO A 237 -16.59 7.97 6.77
N ARG A 238 -15.85 7.67 5.68
CA ARG A 238 -15.57 8.65 4.64
C ARG A 238 -16.32 8.29 3.37
N PRO A 239 -17.24 9.14 2.91
CA PRO A 239 -17.91 8.91 1.65
C PRO A 239 -16.86 8.87 0.53
N SER A 240 -17.00 7.92 -0.39
CA SER A 240 -16.12 7.85 -1.55
C SER A 240 -16.26 9.11 -2.40
N GLN A 241 -15.13 9.65 -2.83
CA GLN A 241 -15.07 10.71 -3.83
C GLN A 241 -15.22 10.17 -5.27
N VAL A 242 -15.35 8.84 -5.43
CA VAL A 242 -15.51 8.20 -6.73
C VAL A 242 -16.96 8.38 -7.21
N PRO A 243 -17.17 8.93 -8.42
CA PRO A 243 -18.49 9.07 -9.02
C PRO A 243 -19.22 7.73 -9.10
N HIS A 244 -20.54 7.74 -8.87
CA HIS A 244 -21.36 6.51 -8.86
C HIS A 244 -21.17 5.64 -10.10
N THR A 245 -21.08 6.25 -11.29
CA THR A 245 -20.87 5.57 -12.57
C THR A 245 -19.51 4.87 -12.67
N SER A 246 -18.53 5.29 -11.89
CA SER A 246 -17.16 4.75 -11.89
C SER A 246 -16.90 3.79 -10.72
N ARG A 247 -17.85 3.59 -9.81
CA ARG A 247 -17.68 2.69 -8.65
C ARG A 247 -17.50 1.23 -9.02
N LEU A 248 -17.89 0.83 -10.22
CA LEU A 248 -17.62 -0.52 -10.75
C LEU A 248 -16.11 -0.81 -10.84
N TYR A 249 -15.29 0.24 -10.97
CA TYR A 249 -13.82 0.11 -11.05
C TYR A 249 -13.11 0.17 -9.70
N VAL A 250 -13.86 0.35 -8.60
CA VAL A 250 -13.28 0.38 -7.27
C VAL A 250 -12.89 -1.03 -6.85
N VAL A 251 -11.67 -1.19 -6.35
CA VAL A 251 -11.22 -2.44 -5.73
C VAL A 251 -12.14 -2.77 -4.54
N ARG A 252 -12.88 -3.88 -4.64
CA ARG A 252 -13.85 -4.31 -3.63
C ARG A 252 -13.17 -5.00 -2.44
N ASP A 253 -13.89 -5.07 -1.33
CA ASP A 253 -13.57 -5.90 -0.16
C ASP A 253 -12.17 -5.71 0.43
N THR A 254 -11.58 -4.52 0.23
CA THR A 254 -10.26 -4.19 0.74
C THR A 254 -10.33 -2.96 1.64
N PRO A 255 -10.17 -3.08 2.97
CA PRO A 255 -10.18 -1.95 3.91
C PRO A 255 -8.86 -1.15 3.85
N SER A 256 -8.31 -0.91 2.66
CA SER A 256 -7.01 -0.26 2.45
C SER A 256 -6.95 1.11 3.12
N GLN A 257 -8.02 1.90 3.03
CA GLN A 257 -8.03 3.25 3.57
C GLN A 257 -7.88 3.28 5.10
N GLU A 258 -8.62 2.42 5.81
CA GLU A 258 -8.59 2.35 7.28
C GLU A 258 -7.26 1.82 7.78
N ILE A 259 -6.74 0.76 7.15
CA ILE A 259 -5.43 0.21 7.47
C ILE A 259 -4.32 1.23 7.21
N CYS A 260 -4.36 1.94 6.08
CA CYS A 260 -3.37 2.96 5.76
C CYS A 260 -3.44 4.15 6.74
N ARG A 261 -4.62 4.49 7.25
CA ARG A 261 -4.78 5.50 8.29
C ARG A 261 -4.11 5.08 9.59
N THR A 262 -4.40 3.88 10.08
CA THR A 262 -3.73 3.32 11.27
C THR A 262 -2.22 3.30 11.08
N ALA A 263 -1.75 2.83 9.93
CA ALA A 263 -0.33 2.80 9.61
C ALA A 263 0.30 4.19 9.64
N ALA A 264 -0.37 5.21 9.07
CA ALA A 264 0.09 6.59 9.10
C ALA A 264 0.12 7.15 10.54
N LEU A 265 -0.89 6.86 11.37
CA LEU A 265 -0.90 7.24 12.79
C LEU A 265 0.30 6.65 13.54
N ILE A 266 0.55 5.34 13.38
CA ILE A 266 1.70 4.67 14.00
C ILE A 266 3.01 5.29 13.48
N TYR A 267 3.17 5.40 12.16
CA TYR A 267 4.40 5.88 11.54
C TYR A 267 4.74 7.33 11.98
N ILE A 268 3.75 8.22 11.95
CA ILE A 268 3.93 9.62 12.39
C ILE A 268 4.29 9.67 13.87
N THR A 269 3.60 8.89 14.71
CA THR A 269 3.87 8.84 16.15
C THR A 269 5.31 8.37 16.43
N THR A 270 5.74 7.29 15.78
CA THR A 270 7.12 6.79 15.86
C THR A 270 8.12 7.84 15.42
N THR A 271 7.87 8.52 14.29
CA THR A 271 8.78 9.55 13.78
C THR A 271 8.91 10.74 14.74
N LEU A 272 7.80 11.18 15.33
CA LEU A 272 7.81 12.27 16.32
C LEU A 272 8.52 11.84 17.62
N TRP A 273 8.39 10.57 18.00
CA TRP A 273 9.12 9.99 19.13
C TRP A 273 10.63 9.98 18.87
N ASP A 274 11.08 9.58 17.68
CA ASP A 274 12.49 9.58 17.29
C ASP A 274 13.12 10.98 17.37
N PHE A 275 12.31 12.01 17.09
CA PHE A 275 12.78 13.40 17.02
C PHE A 275 12.49 14.21 18.29
N GLN A 276 11.99 13.58 19.36
CA GLN A 276 11.50 14.27 20.56
C GLN A 276 12.54 15.17 21.26
N ASP A 277 13.82 14.91 21.06
CA ASP A 277 14.95 15.68 21.62
C ASP A 277 15.51 16.73 20.65
N SER A 278 14.96 16.83 19.44
CA SER A 278 15.44 17.73 18.39
C SER A 278 14.29 18.57 17.79
N PRO A 279 14.04 19.78 18.33
CA PRO A 279 13.03 20.70 17.81
C PRO A 279 13.19 21.00 16.32
N SER A 280 14.43 21.05 15.83
CA SER A 280 14.74 21.23 14.40
C SER A 280 14.22 20.07 13.54
N LYS A 281 14.49 18.82 13.92
CA LYS A 281 14.01 17.64 13.18
C LYS A 281 12.49 17.52 13.25
N LEU A 282 11.89 17.74 14.43
CA LEU A 282 10.43 17.84 14.61
C LEU A 282 9.80 18.82 13.63
N ASN A 283 10.33 20.06 13.58
CA ASN A 283 9.79 21.10 12.71
C ASN A 283 9.96 20.76 11.22
N ARG A 284 11.14 20.26 10.81
CA ARG A 284 11.41 19.86 9.41
C ARG A 284 10.49 18.73 8.96
N PHE A 285 10.29 17.73 9.81
CA PHE A 285 9.38 16.62 9.53
C PHE A 285 7.94 17.09 9.36
N LEU A 286 7.40 17.87 10.31
CA LEU A 286 6.02 18.38 10.22
C LEU A 286 5.82 19.28 8.98
N ASN A 287 6.78 20.15 8.69
CA ASN A 287 6.76 20.97 7.47
C ASN A 287 6.74 20.10 6.21
N HIS A 288 7.56 19.05 6.16
CA HIS A 288 7.61 18.14 5.04
C HIS A 288 6.25 17.44 4.83
N VAL A 289 5.68 16.84 5.89
CA VAL A 289 4.39 16.14 5.81
C VAL A 289 3.27 17.08 5.34
N ILE A 290 3.20 18.30 5.89
CA ILE A 290 2.21 19.31 5.45
C ILE A 290 2.42 19.70 3.98
N THR A 291 3.67 19.85 3.55
CA THR A 291 4.02 20.20 2.17
C THR A 291 3.58 19.12 1.20
N VAL A 292 3.89 17.85 1.47
CA VAL A 292 3.49 16.74 0.60
C VAL A 292 1.96 16.55 0.58
N VAL A 293 1.28 16.74 1.71
CA VAL A 293 -0.19 16.70 1.78
C VAL A 293 -0.80 17.75 0.85
N LYS A 294 -0.29 18.99 0.85
CA LYS A 294 -0.75 20.05 -0.06
C LYS A 294 -0.37 19.75 -1.51
N GLN A 295 0.85 19.29 -1.77
CA GLN A 295 1.35 18.97 -3.10
C GLN A 295 0.50 17.90 -3.78
N HIS A 296 0.06 16.90 -3.03
CA HIS A 296 -0.81 15.82 -3.51
C HIS A 296 -2.31 16.09 -3.30
N GLN A 297 -2.68 17.31 -2.87
CA GLN A 297 -4.06 17.77 -2.65
C GLN A 297 -4.86 16.86 -1.69
N LEU A 298 -4.18 16.23 -0.73
CA LEU A 298 -4.78 15.31 0.23
C LEU A 298 -5.66 16.03 1.26
N ASP A 299 -5.51 17.34 1.38
CA ASP A 299 -6.39 18.24 2.14
C ASP A 299 -7.78 18.39 1.50
N ARG A 300 -7.86 18.32 0.16
CA ARG A 300 -9.11 18.44 -0.61
C ARG A 300 -9.69 17.09 -0.98
N HIS A 301 -8.82 16.13 -1.28
CA HIS A 301 -9.16 14.79 -1.71
C HIS A 301 -8.46 13.76 -0.82
N PRO A 302 -8.97 13.52 0.41
CA PRO A 302 -8.29 12.68 1.38
C PRO A 302 -8.09 11.24 0.88
N ALA A 303 -6.83 10.83 0.77
CA ALA A 303 -6.43 9.48 0.40
C ALA A 303 -5.32 8.99 1.33
N CYS A 304 -5.68 8.12 2.27
CA CYS A 304 -4.76 7.62 3.29
C CYS A 304 -3.70 6.69 2.69
N GLU A 305 -4.02 6.01 1.59
CA GLU A 305 -3.06 5.22 0.81
C GLU A 305 -1.91 6.11 0.29
N THR A 306 -2.24 7.29 -0.26
CA THR A 306 -1.23 8.20 -0.79
C THR A 306 -0.43 8.83 0.34
N LEU A 307 -1.07 9.21 1.46
CA LEU A 307 -0.37 9.70 2.65
C LEU A 307 0.64 8.67 3.17
N LEU A 308 0.21 7.41 3.33
CA LEU A 308 1.11 6.35 3.79
C LEU A 308 2.29 6.17 2.84
N TRP A 309 2.03 6.18 1.53
CA TRP A 309 3.08 6.03 0.52
C TRP A 309 4.16 7.11 0.65
N VAL A 310 3.79 8.39 0.75
CA VAL A 310 4.77 9.48 0.90
C VAL A 310 5.52 9.42 2.24
N LEU A 311 4.90 8.90 3.31
CA LEU A 311 5.61 8.65 4.57
C LEU A 311 6.69 7.58 4.40
N LEU A 312 6.35 6.45 3.75
CA LEU A 312 7.27 5.35 3.47
C LEU A 312 8.40 5.76 2.52
N GLU A 313 8.16 6.72 1.62
CA GLU A 313 9.20 7.26 0.74
C GLU A 313 10.29 8.03 1.49
N GLU A 314 10.06 8.46 2.74
CA GLU A 314 11.00 9.25 3.54
C GLU A 314 11.68 10.37 2.72
N GLY A 315 10.86 11.13 1.98
CA GLY A 315 11.32 12.15 1.02
C GLY A 315 11.96 13.38 1.64
N TYR A 316 12.08 13.41 2.96
CA TYR A 316 12.79 14.44 3.72
C TYR A 316 14.31 14.16 3.78
N ASP A 317 15.03 15.02 4.49
CA ASP A 317 16.50 15.03 4.50
C ASP A 317 17.11 13.75 5.09
N ALA A 318 18.29 13.38 4.57
CA ALA A 318 18.94 12.11 4.85
C ALA A 318 19.26 11.86 6.34
N ASP A 319 19.47 12.92 7.13
CA ASP A 319 19.78 12.84 8.57
C ASP A 319 18.58 12.44 9.45
N MET A 320 17.39 12.39 8.87
CA MET A 320 16.13 12.04 9.55
C MET A 320 15.60 10.65 9.13
N ARG A 321 16.19 10.04 8.10
CA ARG A 321 15.75 8.76 7.54
C ARG A 321 16.13 7.62 8.46
N ASP A 322 15.24 6.64 8.58
CA ASP A 322 15.50 5.42 9.35
C ASP A 322 14.89 4.21 8.60
N PRO A 323 15.74 3.34 8.02
CA PRO A 323 15.26 2.18 7.26
C PRO A 323 14.44 1.19 8.11
N GLU A 324 14.60 1.19 9.45
CA GLU A 324 13.84 0.29 10.33
C GLU A 324 12.45 0.81 10.69
N ARG A 325 12.15 2.10 10.46
CA ARG A 325 10.88 2.71 10.85
C ARG A 325 9.68 2.09 10.13
N ALA A 326 9.83 1.81 8.84
CA ALA A 326 8.79 1.14 8.06
C ALA A 326 8.61 -0.33 8.49
N TRP A 327 9.65 -0.98 8.99
CA TRP A 327 9.54 -2.34 9.50
C TRP A 327 8.86 -2.39 10.87
N SER A 328 9.28 -1.55 11.82
CA SER A 328 8.70 -1.49 13.16
C SER A 328 7.23 -1.08 13.13
N THR A 329 6.87 -0.13 12.28
CA THR A 329 5.48 0.25 12.02
C THR A 329 4.66 -0.92 11.48
N GLY A 330 5.23 -1.71 10.56
CA GLY A 330 4.55 -2.88 9.99
C GLY A 330 4.28 -3.98 11.01
N GLU A 331 5.24 -4.26 11.88
CA GLU A 331 5.08 -5.25 12.95
C GLU A 331 4.01 -4.81 13.96
N LEU A 332 3.98 -3.53 14.36
CA LEU A 332 2.95 -3.04 15.28
C LEU A 332 1.56 -3.04 14.62
N LEU A 333 1.49 -2.64 13.34
CA LEU A 333 0.27 -2.68 12.55
C LEU A 333 -0.26 -4.11 12.40
N LYS A 334 0.62 -5.09 12.21
CA LYS A 334 0.24 -6.52 12.15
C LYS A 334 -0.46 -6.94 13.43
N THR A 335 0.07 -6.56 14.60
CA THR A 335 -0.56 -6.79 15.89
C THR A 335 -1.89 -6.06 16.04
N HIS A 336 -1.97 -4.78 15.65
CA HIS A 336 -3.21 -3.99 15.67
C HIS A 336 -4.34 -4.65 14.87
N LYS A 337 -4.03 -5.16 13.67
CA LYS A 337 -5.03 -5.75 12.76
C LYS A 337 -5.67 -7.04 13.27
N GLN A 338 -5.10 -7.65 14.31
CA GLN A 338 -5.65 -8.83 14.98
C GLN A 338 -6.63 -8.45 16.10
N LEU A 339 -6.71 -7.17 16.48
CA LEU A 339 -7.66 -6.67 17.45
C LEU A 339 -9.09 -6.72 16.88
N ARG A 340 -10.08 -6.76 17.77
CA ARG A 340 -11.48 -6.54 17.39
C ARG A 340 -11.69 -5.12 16.84
N PRO A 341 -12.67 -4.88 15.95
CA PRO A 341 -12.88 -3.56 15.34
C PRO A 341 -13.07 -2.40 16.33
N ASP A 342 -13.71 -2.64 17.47
CA ASP A 342 -13.90 -1.65 18.53
C ASP A 342 -12.58 -1.25 19.20
N LEU A 343 -11.70 -2.21 19.49
CA LEU A 343 -10.36 -1.97 20.01
C LEU A 343 -9.45 -1.33 18.97
N GLN A 344 -9.57 -1.69 17.70
CA GLN A 344 -8.85 -1.02 16.61
C GLN A 344 -9.22 0.46 16.53
N PHE A 345 -10.53 0.77 16.63
CA PHE A 345 -11.04 2.14 16.65
C PHE A 345 -10.54 2.89 17.88
N GLN A 346 -10.65 2.31 19.07
CA GLN A 346 -10.17 2.94 20.31
C GLN A 346 -8.68 3.24 20.26
N PHE A 347 -7.84 2.30 19.78
CA PHE A 347 -6.41 2.52 19.61
C PHE A 347 -6.11 3.73 18.71
N ASN A 348 -6.82 3.85 17.59
CA ASN A 348 -6.65 4.96 16.65
C ASN A 348 -7.07 6.31 17.27
N GLU A 349 -8.19 6.33 18.00
CA GLU A 349 -8.66 7.55 18.68
C GLU A 349 -7.72 7.99 19.80
N ILE A 350 -7.15 7.05 20.56
CA ILE A 350 -6.11 7.36 21.55
C ILE A 350 -4.92 8.01 20.86
N LEU A 351 -4.35 7.36 19.83
CA LEU A 351 -3.20 7.92 19.12
C LEU A 351 -3.47 9.30 18.54
N LEU A 352 -4.62 9.51 17.91
CA LEU A 352 -4.98 10.81 17.37
C LEU A 352 -5.10 11.87 18.48
N SER A 353 -5.72 11.54 19.60
CA SER A 353 -5.84 12.45 20.75
C SER A 353 -4.47 12.87 21.28
N LEU A 354 -3.53 11.92 21.41
CA LEU A 354 -2.16 12.19 21.83
C LEU A 354 -1.41 13.04 20.79
N LEU A 355 -1.63 12.80 19.49
CA LEU A 355 -1.12 13.67 18.42
C LEU A 355 -1.73 15.07 18.48
N MET A 356 -2.98 15.22 18.90
CA MET A 356 -3.64 16.51 19.13
C MET A 356 -3.17 17.24 20.41
N LEU A 357 -2.31 16.62 21.22
CA LEU A 357 -1.90 17.12 22.53
C LEU A 357 -3.05 17.22 23.54
N THR A 358 -4.06 16.36 23.37
CA THR A 358 -5.24 16.31 24.24
C THR A 358 -5.34 14.95 24.91
N PRO A 359 -5.66 14.89 26.22
CA PRO A 359 -5.93 13.61 26.87
C PRO A 359 -7.07 12.86 26.17
N PRO A 360 -6.92 11.55 25.90
CA PRO A 360 -7.98 10.75 25.28
C PRO A 360 -9.20 10.63 26.21
N VAL A 361 -10.40 10.70 25.63
CA VAL A 361 -11.67 10.55 26.39
C VAL A 361 -11.74 9.18 27.07
N ARG A 362 -11.35 8.13 26.33
CA ARG A 362 -11.21 6.78 26.84
C ARG A 362 -9.73 6.39 26.78
N GLY A 363 -9.07 6.49 27.93
CA GLY A 363 -7.62 6.39 28.03
C GLY A 363 -7.03 5.00 27.84
N ILE A 364 -5.70 4.94 27.99
CA ILE A 364 -4.90 3.73 27.78
C ILE A 364 -5.23 2.65 28.82
N ASP A 365 -5.54 3.03 30.06
CA ASP A 365 -5.95 2.06 31.11
C ASP A 365 -7.19 1.27 30.69
N ALA A 366 -8.22 1.97 30.20
CA ALA A 366 -9.45 1.32 29.74
C ALA A 366 -9.22 0.44 28.50
N PHE A 367 -8.32 0.86 27.59
CA PHE A 367 -7.91 0.03 26.46
C PHE A 367 -7.20 -1.26 26.93
N GLU A 368 -6.28 -1.15 27.89
CA GLU A 368 -5.55 -2.28 28.45
C GLU A 368 -6.44 -3.25 29.22
N GLU A 369 -7.40 -2.74 30.00
CA GLU A 369 -8.41 -3.55 30.69
C GLU A 369 -9.23 -4.39 29.71
N GLU A 370 -9.75 -3.77 28.65
CA GLU A 370 -10.53 -4.48 27.63
C GLU A 370 -9.69 -5.47 26.83
N LEU A 371 -8.45 -5.12 26.52
CA LEU A 371 -7.52 -6.01 25.84
C LEU A 371 -7.23 -7.27 26.67
N ASN A 372 -7.15 -7.12 27.99
CA ASN A 372 -6.91 -8.23 28.92
C ASN A 372 -8.15 -9.09 29.16
N ALA A 373 -9.35 -8.49 29.16
CA ALA A 373 -10.63 -9.18 29.34
C ALA A 373 -10.93 -10.22 28.23
N VAL A 374 -10.24 -10.14 27.09
CA VAL A 374 -10.37 -11.05 25.93
C VAL A 374 -9.64 -12.40 26.14
N THR A 375 -8.93 -12.60 27.25
CA THR A 375 -8.27 -13.88 27.54
C THR A 375 -9.27 -14.82 28.22
N PRO A 376 -9.68 -15.96 27.63
CA PRO A 376 -10.49 -16.92 28.35
C PRO A 376 -9.68 -17.40 29.57
N GLN A 377 -10.28 -17.25 30.75
CA GLN A 377 -9.86 -17.99 31.93
C GLN A 377 -9.96 -19.47 31.59
N ILE A 378 -8.83 -20.10 31.29
CA ILE A 378 -8.74 -21.56 31.42
C ILE A 378 -8.80 -21.79 32.92
N VAL A 379 -10.02 -21.99 33.42
CA VAL A 379 -10.25 -22.53 34.74
C VAL A 379 -9.74 -23.96 34.67
N GLU A 380 -8.52 -24.20 35.13
CA GLU A 380 -8.09 -25.53 35.55
C GLU A 380 -9.02 -25.96 36.68
N GLN A 381 -10.01 -26.79 36.35
CA GLN A 381 -10.77 -27.54 37.35
C GLN A 381 -9.86 -28.67 37.85
N LEU A 382 -9.42 -28.51 39.11
CA LEU A 382 -8.86 -29.57 39.95
C LEU A 382 -9.89 -30.66 40.26
#